data_AF-A0A7V2SW06-F1
#
_entry.id   AF-A0A7V2SW06-F1
#
_cell.length_a   1.000
_cell.length_b   1.000
_cell.length_c   1.000
_cell.angle_alpha   90.00
_cell.angle_beta   90.00
_cell.angle_gamma   90.00
#
_symmetry.space_group_name_H-M   'P 1'
#
loop_
_entity.id
_entity.type
_entity.pdbx_description
1 polymer ?
#
loop_
_entity_poly.entity_id
_entity_poly.type
_entity_poly.pdbx_seq_one_letter_code
_entity_poly.pdbx_strand_id
1 'polypeptide(L)'
;WGIIMGIATFIPMVGTALVWIPATVYLFLVGAYLKGAILLSFSILVISQIDYFLRPYFISGKTELHSLFLFFSILGGLNLFGFLGLILGPIIIALCMSVLEFYRQELLGTVDKMLFVP
;
A
#
# COMPACT_ATOMS: atom_id res chain seq x y z
N TRP A 1 -2.60 -13.78 -18.03
CA TRP A 1 -2.59 -12.39 -17.53
C TRP A 1 -3.16 -12.25 -16.12
N GLY A 2 -4.36 -12.76 -15.80
CA GLY A 2 -4.95 -12.65 -14.45
C GLY A 2 -4.09 -13.18 -13.28
N ILE A 3 -3.41 -14.32 -13.47
CA ILE A 3 -2.51 -14.89 -12.43
C ILE A 3 -1.30 -13.98 -12.16
N ILE A 4 -0.73 -13.37 -13.20
CA ILE A 4 0.40 -12.44 -13.07
C ILE A 4 -0.05 -11.16 -12.33
N MET A 5 -1.25 -10.67 -12.64
CA MET A 5 -1.85 -9.54 -11.92
C MET A 5 -2.11 -9.89 -10.45
N GLY A 6 -2.63 -11.09 -10.17
CA GLY A 6 -2.88 -11.57 -8.80
C GLY A 6 -1.61 -11.72 -7.96
N ILE A 7 -0.47 -12.08 -8.57
CA ILE A 7 0.82 -12.11 -7.85
C ILE A 7 1.36 -10.69 -7.66
N ALA A 8 1.23 -9.82 -8.66
CA ALA A 8 1.73 -8.45 -8.60
C ALA A 8 1.00 -7.59 -7.54
N THR A 9 -0.28 -7.85 -7.24
CA THR A 9 -1.05 -7.08 -6.24
C THR A 9 -0.51 -7.22 -4.80
N PHE A 10 0.26 -8.27 -4.51
CA PHE A 10 0.92 -8.43 -3.21
C PHE A 10 2.01 -7.38 -2.97
N ILE A 11 2.46 -6.68 -4.02
CA ILE A 11 3.33 -5.51 -3.88
C ILE A 11 2.42 -4.27 -3.83
N PRO A 12 2.13 -3.73 -2.64
CA PRO A 12 1.27 -2.56 -2.51
C PRO A 12 1.88 -1.35 -3.23
N MET A 13 1.03 -0.50 -3.79
CA MET A 13 1.37 0.79 -4.43
C MET A 13 2.09 0.68 -5.80
N VAL A 14 2.86 -0.38 -6.04
CA VAL A 14 3.61 -0.56 -7.31
C VAL A 14 3.04 -1.70 -8.16
N GLY A 15 2.32 -2.66 -7.58
CA GLY A 15 1.87 -3.89 -8.24
C GLY A 15 1.05 -3.68 -9.52
N THR A 16 0.05 -2.81 -9.48
CA THR A 16 -0.78 -2.46 -10.65
C THR A 16 0.02 -1.67 -11.69
N ALA A 17 0.79 -0.67 -11.25
CA ALA A 17 1.64 0.15 -12.11
C ALA A 17 2.72 -0.65 -12.85
N LEU A 18 3.32 -1.64 -12.19
CA LEU A 18 4.34 -2.52 -12.75
C LEU A 18 3.83 -3.35 -13.93
N VAL A 19 2.51 -3.57 -14.03
CA VAL A 19 1.91 -4.38 -15.08
C VAL A 19 1.44 -3.54 -16.27
N TRP A 20 0.74 -2.42 -16.03
CA TRP A 20 0.20 -1.63 -17.14
C TRP A 20 1.24 -0.75 -17.81
N ILE A 21 2.29 -0.31 -17.11
CA ILE A 21 3.36 0.52 -17.70
C ILE A 21 4.12 -0.25 -18.80
N PRO A 22 4.68 -1.46 -18.56
CA PRO A 22 5.37 -2.20 -19.60
C PRO A 22 4.44 -2.64 -20.74
N ALA A 23 3.19 -2.97 -20.42
CA ALA A 23 2.19 -3.32 -21.44
C ALA A 23 1.91 -2.13 -22.37
N THR A 24 1.76 -0.94 -21.81
CA THR A 24 1.51 0.27 -22.58
C THR A 24 2.71 0.64 -23.45
N VAL A 25 3.92 0.56 -22.90
CA VAL A 25 5.17 0.75 -23.65
C VAL A 25 5.27 -0.25 -24.80
N TYR A 26 4.98 -1.53 -24.55
CA TYR A 26 4.99 -2.57 -25.58
C TYR A 26 3.99 -2.27 -26.72
N LEU A 27 2.78 -1.83 -26.39
CA LEU A 27 1.77 -1.46 -27.40
C LEU A 27 2.22 -0.29 -28.28
N PHE A 28 2.95 0.67 -27.71
CA PHE A 28 3.57 1.76 -28.49
C PHE A 28 4.71 1.25 -29.38
N LEU A 29 5.55 0.33 -28.89
CA LEU A 29 6.64 -0.26 -29.67
C LEU A 29 6.15 -1.10 -30.86
N VAL A 30 5.00 -1.75 -30.74
CA VAL A 30 4.38 -2.55 -31.82
C VAL A 30 3.59 -1.67 -32.80
N GLY A 31 3.58 -0.35 -32.62
CA GLY A 31 2.90 0.61 -33.51
C GLY A 31 1.39 0.71 -33.29
N ALA A 32 0.86 0.12 -32.22
CA ALA A 32 -0.56 0.15 -31.86
C ALA A 32 -0.90 1.40 -31.01
N TYR A 33 -0.60 2.59 -31.53
CA TYR A 33 -0.68 3.87 -30.80
C TYR A 33 -2.06 4.14 -30.17
N LEU A 34 -3.15 3.85 -30.89
CA LEU A 34 -4.51 4.09 -30.38
C LEU A 34 -4.83 3.20 -29.18
N LYS A 35 -4.46 1.91 -29.24
CA LYS A 35 -4.67 0.96 -28.14
C LYS A 35 -3.77 1.30 -26.94
N GLY A 36 -2.53 1.72 -27.19
CA GLY A 36 -1.61 2.20 -26.15
C GLY A 36 -2.13 3.46 -25.46
N ALA A 37 -2.64 4.43 -26.20
CA ALA A 37 -3.20 5.67 -25.66
C ALA A 37 -4.47 5.43 -24.82
N ILE A 38 -5.35 4.53 -25.28
CA ILE A 38 -6.54 4.11 -24.51
C ILE A 38 -6.10 3.44 -23.21
N LEU A 39 -5.15 2.49 -23.26
CA LEU A 39 -4.68 1.78 -22.07
C LEU A 39 -4.00 2.73 -21.07
N LEU A 40 -3.15 3.64 -21.55
CA LEU A 40 -2.48 4.65 -20.71
C LEU A 40 -3.51 5.55 -20.00
N SER A 41 -4.44 6.11 -20.79
CA SER A 41 -5.45 7.04 -20.27
C SER A 41 -6.38 6.35 -19.27
N PHE A 42 -6.82 5.14 -19.59
CA PHE A 42 -7.68 4.35 -18.69
C PHE A 42 -6.95 3.97 -17.39
N SER A 43 -5.67 3.60 -17.47
CA SER A 43 -4.89 3.22 -16.29
C SER A 43 -4.66 4.40 -15.35
N ILE A 44 -4.35 5.59 -15.89
CA ILE A 44 -4.14 6.79 -15.09
C ILE A 44 -5.47 7.31 -14.51
N LEU A 45 -6.55 7.31 -15.28
CA LEU A 45 -7.82 7.90 -14.85
C LEU A 45 -8.65 6.98 -13.95
N VAL A 46 -8.58 5.67 -14.15
CA VAL A 46 -9.45 4.72 -13.46
C VAL A 46 -8.66 3.91 -12.43
N ILE A 47 -7.58 3.26 -12.85
CA ILE A 47 -6.82 2.33 -11.99
C ILE A 47 -6.10 3.10 -10.87
N SER A 48 -5.40 4.20 -11.20
CA SER A 48 -4.73 5.00 -10.17
C SER A 48 -5.69 5.63 -9.18
N GLN A 49 -6.90 6.02 -9.61
CA GLN A 49 -7.91 6.56 -8.71
C GLN A 49 -8.43 5.50 -7.74
N ILE A 50 -8.71 4.29 -8.24
CA ILE A 50 -9.12 3.16 -7.40
C ILE A 50 -8.04 2.87 -6.36
N ASP A 51 -6.77 2.80 -6.77
CA ASP A 51 -5.66 2.51 -5.86
C ASP A 51 -5.41 3.62 -4.83
N TYR A 52 -5.68 4.89 -5.17
CA TYR A 52 -5.53 6.04 -4.28
C TYR A 52 -6.75 6.34 -3.39
N PHE A 53 -7.98 6.04 -3.82
CA PHE A 53 -9.20 6.33 -3.05
C PHE A 53 -9.72 5.14 -2.22
N LEU A 54 -9.59 3.90 -2.70
CA LEU A 54 -10.03 2.74 -1.91
C LEU A 54 -9.17 2.57 -0.67
N ARG A 55 -7.86 2.85 -0.73
CA ARG A 55 -6.96 2.72 0.42
C ARG A 55 -7.39 3.60 1.60
N PRO A 56 -7.54 4.93 1.43
CA PRO A 56 -8.06 5.79 2.48
C PRO A 56 -9.46 5.37 2.91
N TYR A 57 -10.37 5.07 1.99
CA TYR A 57 -11.76 4.77 2.36
C TYR A 57 -11.90 3.49 3.21
N PHE A 58 -11.17 2.42 2.90
CA PHE A 58 -11.18 1.19 3.70
C PHE A 58 -10.37 1.29 5.01
N ILE A 59 -9.40 2.21 5.09
CA ILE A 59 -8.47 2.34 6.23
C ILE A 59 -8.76 3.60 7.07
N SER A 60 -9.78 4.41 6.71
CA SER A 60 -10.21 5.62 7.42
C SER A 60 -10.75 5.26 8.80
N GLY A 61 -9.84 5.16 9.76
CA GLY A 61 -10.15 4.72 11.11
C GLY A 61 -9.03 5.01 12.07
N LYS A 62 -7.87 4.33 11.97
CA LYS A 62 -6.80 4.45 12.97
C LYS A 62 -5.43 4.18 12.34
N THR A 63 -4.53 5.14 12.49
CA THR A 63 -3.10 5.11 12.15
C THR A 63 -2.82 4.89 10.66
N GLU A 64 -2.44 5.98 9.97
CA GLU A 64 -1.93 5.89 8.60
C GLU A 64 -0.60 5.11 8.60
N LEU A 65 -0.69 3.79 8.49
CA LEU A 65 0.46 2.95 8.21
C LEU A 65 1.02 3.37 6.86
N HIS A 66 2.15 4.06 6.89
CA HIS A 66 2.84 4.49 5.68
C HIS A 66 3.07 3.28 4.77
N SER A 67 2.84 3.42 3.46
CA SER A 67 2.87 2.28 2.52
C SER A 67 4.21 1.53 2.53
N LEU A 68 5.31 2.18 2.94
CA LEU A 68 6.61 1.57 3.13
C LEU A 68 6.62 0.52 4.24
N PHE A 69 5.95 0.78 5.37
CA PHE A 69 5.84 -0.19 6.46
C PHE A 69 5.10 -1.45 5.99
N LEU A 70 4.04 -1.29 5.20
CA LEU A 70 3.31 -2.41 4.62
C LEU A 70 4.18 -3.21 3.64
N PHE A 71 4.97 -2.53 2.80
CA PHE A 71 5.88 -3.18 1.85
C PHE A 71 6.95 -4.02 2.56
N PHE A 72 7.67 -3.43 3.52
CA PHE A 72 8.69 -4.14 4.29
C PHE A 72 8.10 -5.25 5.15
N SER A 73 6.90 -5.05 5.68
CA SER A 73 6.15 -6.04 6.43
C SER A 73 5.82 -7.28 5.59
N ILE A 74 5.39 -7.10 4.33
CA ILE A 74 5.13 -8.18 3.39
C ILE A 74 6.43 -8.91 3.00
N LEU A 75 7.50 -8.17 2.68
CA LEU A 75 8.81 -8.74 2.32
C LEU A 75 9.45 -9.51 3.49
N GLY A 76 9.48 -8.91 4.68
CA GLY A 76 10.01 -9.54 5.88
C GLY A 76 9.15 -10.72 6.33
N GLY A 77 7.82 -10.59 6.25
CA GLY A 77 6.88 -11.67 6.53
C GLY A 77 7.10 -12.86 5.60
N LEU A 78 7.22 -12.62 4.29
CA LEU A 78 7.53 -13.65 3.28
C LEU A 78 8.85 -14.36 3.59
N ASN A 79 9.87 -13.61 4.00
CA ASN A 79 11.18 -14.18 4.30
C ASN A 79 11.16 -15.06 5.57
N LEU A 80 10.44 -14.64 6.61
CA LEU A 80 10.39 -15.33 7.91
C LEU A 80 9.38 -16.48 7.96
N PHE A 81 8.20 -16.30 7.36
CA PHE A 81 7.05 -17.20 7.48
C PHE A 81 6.59 -17.81 6.14
N GLY A 82 7.33 -17.55 5.05
CA GLY A 82 6.94 -18.00 3.70
C GLY A 82 5.63 -17.38 3.25
N PHE A 83 4.80 -18.14 2.53
CA PHE A 83 3.53 -17.63 1.99
C PHE A 83 2.56 -17.08 3.06
N LEU A 84 2.53 -17.68 4.25
CA LEU A 84 1.73 -17.19 5.38
C LEU A 84 2.16 -15.79 5.84
N GLY A 85 3.41 -15.43 5.57
CA GLY A 85 3.99 -14.12 5.81
C GLY A 85 3.27 -12.96 5.12
N LEU A 86 2.56 -13.22 4.02
CA LEU A 86 1.73 -12.22 3.34
C LEU A 86 0.60 -11.69 4.23
N ILE A 87 0.07 -12.54 5.12
CA ILE A 87 -1.00 -12.21 6.06
C ILE A 87 -0.40 -11.81 7.41
N LEU A 88 0.56 -12.59 7.90
CA LEU A 88 1.15 -12.38 9.22
C LEU A 88 1.96 -11.07 9.30
N GLY A 89 2.67 -10.70 8.24
CA GLY A 89 3.46 -9.47 8.20
C GLY A 89 2.60 -8.25 8.55
N PRO A 90 1.55 -7.94 7.76
CA PRO A 90 0.71 -6.77 7.98
C PRO A 90 0.03 -6.76 9.35
N ILE A 91 -0.31 -7.93 9.89
CA ILE A 91 -0.89 -8.06 11.22
C ILE A 91 0.13 -7.66 12.30
N ILE A 92 1.36 -8.15 12.21
CA ILE A 92 2.42 -7.86 13.18
C ILE A 92 2.75 -6.36 13.19
N ILE A 93 2.89 -5.73 12.02
CA ILE A 93 3.20 -4.30 11.94
C ILE A 93 2.04 -3.44 12.46
N ALA A 94 0.79 -3.83 12.18
CA ALA A 94 -0.39 -3.13 12.69
C ALA A 94 -0.48 -3.20 14.21
N LEU A 95 -0.19 -4.36 14.80
CA LEU A 95 -0.15 -4.52 16.26
C LEU A 95 0.97 -3.68 16.88
N CYS A 96 2.18 -3.73 16.31
CA CYS A 96 3.32 -2.94 16.78
C CYS A 96 2.99 -1.44 16.77
N MET A 97 2.44 -0.95 15.66
CA MET A 97 2.05 0.46 15.52
C MET A 97 0.89 0.85 16.44
N SER A 98 -0.05 -0.07 16.70
CA SER A 98 -1.12 0.17 17.67
C SER A 98 -0.58 0.35 19.10
N VAL A 99 0.39 -0.47 19.50
CA VAL A 99 1.05 -0.35 20.82
C VAL A 99 1.86 0.94 20.90
N LEU A 100 2.60 1.30 19.86
CA LEU A 100 3.35 2.54 19.80
C LEU A 100 2.44 3.78 19.89
N GLU A 101 1.30 3.76 19.19
CA GLU A 101 0.33 4.86 19.24
C GLU A 101 -0.31 4.98 20.63
N PHE A 102 -0.64 3.85 21.27
CA PHE A 102 -1.12 3.84 22.65
C PHE A 102 -0.11 4.48 23.61
N TYR A 103 1.16 4.08 23.53
CA TYR A 103 2.22 4.65 24.37
C TYR A 103 2.45 6.15 24.08
N ARG A 104 2.39 6.56 22.82
CA ARG A 104 2.49 7.96 22.41
C ARG A 104 1.38 8.81 23.00
N GLN A 105 0.15 8.31 23.04
CA GLN A 105 -0.99 9.02 23.64
C GLN A 105 -0.83 9.18 25.15
N GLU A 106 -0.36 8.15 25.85
CA GLU A 106 -0.09 8.18 27.30
C GLU A 106 0.99 9.23 27.65
N LEU A 107 2.09 9.25 26.90
CA LEU A 107 3.17 10.21 27.09
C LEU A 107 2.73 11.65 26.81
N LEU A 108 2.03 11.89 25.70
CA LEU A 108 1.54 13.23 25.35
C LEU A 108 0.51 13.73 26.36
N GLY A 109 -0.38 12.87 26.86
CA GLY A 109 -1.33 13.22 27.92
C GLY A 109 -0.65 13.53 29.26
N THR A 110 0.52 12.95 29.53
CA THR A 110 1.32 13.25 30.73
C THR A 110 2.04 14.60 30.62
N VAL A 111 2.60 14.91 29.45
CA VAL A 111 3.28 16.20 29.20
C VAL A 111 2.28 17.36 29.23
N ASP A 112 1.10 17.18 28.64
CA ASP A 112 0.05 18.20 28.65
C ASP A 112 -0.42 18.51 30.08
N LYS A 113 -0.63 17.47 30.89
CA LYS A 113 -0.95 17.65 32.32
C LYS A 113 0.15 18.39 33.08
N MET A 114 1.44 18.15 32.80
CA MET A 114 2.55 18.86 33.46
C MET A 114 2.67 20.33 33.05
N LEU A 115 2.34 20.68 31.81
CA LEU A 115 2.40 22.06 31.31
C LEU A 115 1.23 22.92 31.80
N PHE A 116 0.11 22.30 32.19
CA PHE A 116 -1.10 22.99 32.66
C PHE A 116 -1.37 22.82 34.16
N VAL A 117 -0.40 22.38 34.97
CA VAL A 117 -0.48 22.52 36.43
C VAL A 117 -0.07 23.96 36.81
N PRO A 118 -0.97 24.77 37.40
CA PRO A 118 -0.62 26.08 37.94
C PRO A 118 0.26 26.00 39.20
#